data_AF-A0A7J4TMX6-F1
#
_entry.id   AF-A0A7J4TMX6-F1
#
_cell.length_a   1.000
_cell.length_b   1.000
_cell.length_c   1.000
_cell.angle_alpha   90.00
_cell.angle_beta   90.00
_cell.angle_gamma   90.00
#
_symmetry.space_group_name_H-M   'P 1'
#
loop_
_entity.id
_entity.type
_entity.pdbx_description
1 polymer ?
#
loop_
_entity_poly.entity_id
_entity_poly.type
_entity_poly.pdbx_seq_one_letter_code
_entity_poly.pdbx_strand_id
1 'polypeptide(L)'
;QNKLAWMLREITKGQLLAYHLGQKKDDGTWFNEQISLAKMNNVDIALEIARVARDIHGANGILDEYPVMRHMANLDSVKTYEGTHDIHNLILGRYITGIQAFTRTV
;
A
#
# COMPACT_ATOMS: atom_id res chain seq x y z
N GLN A 1 -13.40 11.73 14.70
CA GLN A 1 -12.17 12.57 14.69
C GLN A 1 -10.89 11.74 14.68
N ASN A 2 -10.66 10.80 15.60
CA ASN A 2 -9.45 9.93 15.60
C ASN A 2 -9.22 9.23 14.23
N LYS A 3 -10.23 8.51 13.71
CA LYS A 3 -10.15 7.85 12.39
C LYS A 3 -9.72 8.80 11.26
N LEU A 4 -10.29 10.01 11.20
CA LEU A 4 -9.96 11.00 10.18
C LEU A 4 -8.53 11.55 10.33
N ALA A 5 -8.09 11.80 11.57
CA ALA A 5 -6.72 12.24 11.83
C ALA A 5 -5.69 11.15 11.47
N TRP A 6 -6.01 9.88 11.76
CA TRP A 6 -5.21 8.74 11.35
C TRP A 6 -5.13 8.61 9.82
N MET A 7 -6.27 8.66 9.12
CA MET A 7 -6.31 8.62 7.65
C MET A 7 -5.43 9.71 7.04
N LEU A 8 -5.55 10.96 7.52
CA LEU A 8 -4.73 12.08 7.05
C LEU A 8 -3.24 11.80 7.25
N ARG A 9 -2.84 11.36 8.45
CA ARG A 9 -1.44 11.05 8.76
C ARG A 9 -0.88 10.00 7.80
N GLU A 10 -1.62 8.94 7.56
CA GLU A 10 -1.16 7.83 6.73
C GLU A 10 -1.11 8.20 5.24
N ILE A 11 -2.08 8.98 4.74
CA ILE A 11 -2.06 9.53 3.37
C ILE A 11 -0.83 10.41 3.18
N THR A 12 -0.57 11.34 4.12
CA THR A 12 0.58 12.24 4.04
C THR A 12 1.90 11.46 4.00
N LYS A 13 2.04 10.40 4.81
CA LYS A 13 3.23 9.53 4.76
C LYS A 13 3.38 8.85 3.40
N GLY A 14 2.30 8.29 2.84
CA GLY A 14 2.33 7.63 1.55
C GLY A 14 2.65 8.59 0.39
N GLN A 15 2.15 9.82 0.46
CA GLN A 15 2.46 10.90 -0.50
C GLN A 15 3.94 11.30 -0.44
N LEU A 16 4.51 11.45 0.75
CA LEU A 16 5.94 11.76 0.90
C LEU A 16 6.83 10.62 0.39
N LEU A 17 6.45 9.36 0.63
CA LEU A 17 7.16 8.20 0.10
C LEU A 17 7.14 8.18 -1.43
N ALA A 18 5.98 8.43 -2.05
CA ALA A 18 5.83 8.51 -3.50
C ALA A 18 6.61 9.70 -4.09
N TYR A 19 6.54 10.87 -3.44
CA TYR A 19 7.27 12.06 -3.86
C TYR A 19 8.79 11.81 -3.85
N HIS A 20 9.32 11.27 -2.75
CA HIS A 20 10.75 10.95 -2.65
C HIS A 20 11.20 9.92 -3.69
N LEU A 21 10.40 8.88 -3.92
CA LEU A 21 10.67 7.90 -4.97
C LEU A 21 10.66 8.55 -6.36
N GLY A 22 9.73 9.48 -6.62
CA GLY A 22 9.69 10.26 -7.86
C GLY A 22 10.96 11.06 -8.09
N GLN A 23 11.41 11.82 -7.08
CA GLN A 23 12.67 12.57 -7.15
C GLN A 23 13.87 11.66 -7.46
N LYS A 24 13.97 10.52 -6.75
CA LYS A 24 15.04 9.54 -7.02
C LYS A 24 14.98 8.96 -8.44
N LYS A 25 13.77 8.79 -8.97
CA LYS A 25 13.55 8.33 -10.33
C LYS A 25 14.07 9.34 -11.34
N ASP A 26 13.73 10.61 -11.16
CA ASP A 26 14.18 11.71 -12.02
C ASP A 26 15.70 11.89 -11.98
N ASP A 27 16.30 11.75 -10.78
CA ASP A 27 17.76 11.83 -10.58
C ASP A 27 18.51 10.58 -11.06
N GLY A 28 17.81 9.52 -11.47
CA GLY A 28 18.42 8.23 -11.84
C GLY A 28 19.07 7.48 -10.67
N THR A 29 18.76 7.84 -9.42
CA THR A 29 19.34 7.24 -8.19
C THR A 29 18.41 6.25 -7.50
N TRP A 30 17.36 5.80 -8.20
CA TRP A 30 16.39 4.84 -7.69
C TRP A 30 16.87 3.39 -7.82
N PHE A 31 16.33 2.50 -7.00
CA PHE A 31 16.53 1.05 -7.12
C PHE A 31 15.22 0.27 -6.89
N ASN A 32 15.14 -0.95 -7.44
CA ASN A 32 13.88 -1.74 -7.54
C ASN A 32 13.18 -1.97 -6.20
N GLU A 33 13.95 -2.18 -5.14
CA GLU A 33 13.44 -2.41 -3.79
C GLU A 33 12.69 -1.18 -3.24
N GLN A 34 13.02 0.04 -3.68
CA GLN A 34 12.26 1.25 -3.30
C GLN A 34 10.86 1.27 -3.90
N ILE A 35 10.69 0.74 -5.12
CA ILE A 35 9.37 0.57 -5.74
C ILE A 35 8.56 -0.46 -4.94
N SER A 36 9.19 -1.58 -4.56
CA SER A 36 8.54 -2.59 -3.72
C SER A 36 8.07 -2.02 -2.39
N LEU A 37 8.91 -1.23 -1.72
CA LEU A 37 8.56 -0.54 -0.48
C LEU A 37 7.38 0.41 -0.67
N ALA A 38 7.43 1.27 -1.68
CA ALA A 38 6.40 2.27 -1.93
C ALA A 38 5.05 1.66 -2.31
N LYS A 39 5.05 0.69 -3.23
CA LYS A 39 3.83 -0.01 -3.67
C LYS A 39 3.18 -0.72 -2.50
N MET A 40 3.93 -1.58 -1.80
CA MET A 40 3.40 -2.37 -0.69
C MET A 40 2.83 -1.49 0.41
N ASN A 41 3.58 -0.50 0.89
CA ASN A 41 3.13 0.38 1.96
C ASN A 41 1.87 1.15 1.57
N ASN A 42 1.86 1.80 0.40
CA ASN A 42 0.76 2.68 0.03
C ASN A 42 -0.53 1.90 -0.25
N VAL A 43 -0.42 0.71 -0.83
CA VAL A 43 -1.60 -0.13 -1.09
C VAL A 43 -2.17 -0.72 0.22
N ASP A 44 -1.33 -1.14 1.16
CA ASP A 44 -1.80 -1.65 2.46
C ASP A 44 -2.60 -0.61 3.22
N ILE A 45 -2.02 0.58 3.32
CA ILE A 45 -2.61 1.72 4.01
C ILE A 45 -3.87 2.20 3.29
N ALA A 46 -3.88 2.27 1.96
CA ALA A 46 -5.06 2.68 1.22
C ALA A 46 -6.25 1.71 1.46
N LEU A 47 -5.99 0.40 1.46
CA LEU A 47 -7.02 -0.60 1.74
C LEU A 47 -7.57 -0.46 3.16
N GLU A 48 -6.71 -0.26 4.16
CA GLU A 48 -7.14 -0.06 5.54
C GLU A 48 -7.95 1.24 5.71
N ILE A 49 -7.52 2.32 5.05
CA ILE A 49 -8.29 3.58 4.99
C ILE A 49 -9.66 3.35 4.35
N ALA A 50 -9.76 2.57 3.26
CA ALA A 50 -11.04 2.27 2.63
C ALA A 50 -11.97 1.47 3.56
N ARG A 51 -11.43 0.51 4.33
CA ARG A 51 -12.18 -0.24 5.34
C ARG A 51 -12.70 0.66 6.45
N VAL A 52 -11.84 1.55 6.97
CA VAL A 52 -12.22 2.53 7.99
C VAL A 52 -13.25 3.53 7.44
N ALA A 53 -13.13 3.95 6.19
CA ALA A 53 -14.09 4.84 5.53
C ALA A 53 -15.46 4.18 5.40
N ARG A 54 -15.51 2.91 4.95
CA ARG A 54 -16.73 2.11 4.86
C ARG A 54 -17.40 2.00 6.24
N ASP A 55 -16.62 1.75 7.29
CA ASP A 55 -17.12 1.68 8.66
C ASP A 55 -17.71 3.02 9.17
N ILE A 56 -17.07 4.16 8.85
CA ILE A 56 -17.60 5.50 9.18
C ILE A 56 -18.99 5.74 8.57
N HIS A 57 -19.24 5.21 7.37
CA HIS A 57 -20.53 5.38 6.68
C HIS A 57 -21.64 4.43 7.20
N GLY A 58 -21.32 3.46 8.07
CA GLY A 58 -22.29 2.50 8.58
C GLY A 58 -23.04 1.77 7.47
N ALA A 59 -24.37 1.70 7.57
CA ALA A 59 -25.22 1.04 6.56
C ALA A 59 -25.13 1.72 5.17
N ASN A 60 -24.91 3.04 5.12
CA ASN A 60 -24.73 3.73 3.85
C ASN A 60 -23.44 3.31 3.14
N GLY A 61 -22.46 2.81 3.91
CA GLY A 61 -21.17 2.39 3.38
C GLY A 61 -21.22 1.12 2.52
N ILE A 62 -22.33 0.38 2.48
CA ILE A 62 -22.52 -0.77 1.59
C ILE A 62 -23.35 -0.45 0.35
N LEU A 63 -23.92 0.74 0.27
CA LEU A 63 -24.77 1.18 -0.82
C LEU A 63 -23.92 1.73 -1.97
N ASP A 64 -24.41 1.62 -3.20
CA ASP A 64 -23.68 2.08 -4.40
C ASP A 64 -23.60 3.61 -4.49
N GLU A 65 -24.54 4.32 -3.87
CA GLU A 65 -24.56 5.78 -3.78
C GLU A 65 -23.30 6.34 -3.10
N TYR A 66 -22.63 5.55 -2.25
CA TYR A 66 -21.38 5.91 -1.60
C TYR A 66 -20.24 5.03 -2.12
N PRO A 67 -19.21 5.60 -2.77
CA PRO A 67 -18.21 4.82 -3.50
C PRO A 67 -17.22 4.08 -2.60
N VAL A 68 -17.35 4.17 -1.27
CA VAL A 68 -16.37 3.63 -0.31
C VAL A 68 -16.23 2.11 -0.39
N MET A 69 -17.33 1.37 -0.55
CA MET A 69 -17.28 -0.09 -0.72
C MET A 69 -16.59 -0.48 -2.03
N ARG A 70 -16.91 0.24 -3.11
CA ARG A 70 -16.30 0.03 -4.44
C ARG A 70 -14.79 0.27 -4.38
N HIS A 71 -14.34 1.35 -3.73
CA HIS A 71 -12.91 1.60 -3.55
C HIS A 71 -12.21 0.52 -2.72
N MET A 72 -12.85 0.03 -1.65
CA MET A 72 -12.32 -1.07 -0.84
C MET A 72 -12.14 -2.34 -1.68
N ALA A 73 -13.16 -2.73 -2.46
CA ALA A 73 -13.09 -3.91 -3.33
C ALA A 73 -12.02 -3.75 -4.43
N ASN A 74 -11.90 -2.56 -5.02
CA ASN A 74 -10.85 -2.28 -6.00
C ASN A 74 -9.45 -2.42 -5.37
N LEU A 75 -9.26 -1.95 -4.13
CA LEU A 75 -7.96 -2.01 -3.45
C LEU A 75 -7.55 -3.42 -3.04
N ASP A 76 -8.49 -4.33 -2.76
CA ASP A 76 -8.17 -5.76 -2.58
C ASP A 76 -7.54 -6.35 -3.84
N SER A 77 -7.99 -5.95 -5.04
CA SER A 77 -7.33 -6.36 -6.28
C SER A 77 -5.92 -5.76 -6.41
N VAL A 78 -5.76 -4.47 -6.09
CA VAL A 78 -4.48 -3.73 -6.15
C VAL A 78 -3.43 -4.31 -5.20
N LYS A 79 -3.89 -4.83 -4.05
CA LYS A 79 -3.03 -5.54 -3.09
C LYS A 79 -2.39 -6.81 -3.69
N THR A 80 -3.04 -7.39 -4.69
CA THR A 80 -2.69 -8.70 -5.22
C THR A 80 -1.90 -8.63 -6.53
N TYR A 81 -2.32 -7.77 -7.48
CA TYR A 81 -1.59 -7.62 -8.74
C TYR A 81 -0.27 -6.85 -8.57
N GLU A 82 0.65 -7.00 -9.55
CA GLU A 82 1.99 -6.39 -9.55
C GLU A 82 2.89 -6.76 -8.36
N GLY A 83 2.64 -7.93 -7.76
CA GLY A 83 3.37 -8.43 -6.59
C GLY A 83 2.51 -8.35 -5.35
N THR A 84 2.28 -9.51 -4.73
CA THR A 84 1.59 -9.57 -3.44
C THR A 84 2.46 -8.92 -2.36
N HIS A 85 1.85 -8.57 -1.22
CA HIS A 85 2.62 -8.04 -0.09
C HIS A 85 3.69 -9.02 0.39
N ASP A 86 3.42 -10.33 0.36
CA ASP A 86 4.41 -11.33 0.74
C ASP A 86 5.62 -11.31 -0.19
N ILE A 87 5.40 -11.18 -1.51
CA ILE A 87 6.50 -11.07 -2.47
C ILE A 87 7.31 -9.79 -2.24
N HIS A 88 6.67 -8.64 -2.01
CA HIS A 88 7.41 -7.41 -1.71
C HIS A 88 8.17 -7.49 -0.38
N ASN A 89 7.61 -8.12 0.65
CA ASN A 89 8.31 -8.38 1.91
C ASN A 89 9.55 -9.26 1.70
N LEU A 90 9.47 -10.29 0.85
CA LEU A 90 10.63 -11.13 0.52
C LEU A 90 11.69 -10.37 -0.28
N ILE A 91 11.29 -9.47 -1.19
CA ILE A 91 12.22 -8.57 -1.90
C ILE A 91 12.97 -7.67 -0.91
N LEU A 92 12.26 -7.04 0.02
CA LEU A 92 12.87 -6.19 1.05
C LEU A 92 13.71 -7.00 2.04
N GLY A 93 13.27 -8.20 2.42
CA GLY A 93 14.02 -9.11 3.27
C GLY A 93 15.35 -9.49 2.64
N ARG A 94 15.37 -9.84 1.35
CA ARG A 94 16.60 -10.08 0.59
C ARG A 94 17.49 -8.85 0.53
N TYR A 95 16.93 -7.65 0.35
CA TYR A 95 17.70 -6.41 0.33
C TYR A 95 18.42 -6.12 1.65
N ILE A 96 17.72 -6.36 2.78
CA ILE A 96 18.24 -6.12 4.12
C ILE A 96 19.29 -7.17 4.50
N THR A 97 19.06 -8.43 4.16
CA THR A 97 19.85 -9.56 4.68
C THR A 97 20.86 -10.12 3.70
N GLY A 98 20.71 -9.87 2.40
CA GLY A 98 21.43 -10.55 1.32
C GLY A 98 20.98 -12.02 1.11
N ILE A 99 20.00 -12.52 1.86
CA ILE A 99 19.58 -13.92 1.85
C ILE A 99 18.28 -14.08 1.05
N GLN A 100 18.24 -15.08 0.18
CA GLN A 100 17.07 -15.43 -0.61
C GLN A 100 16.09 -16.33 0.18
N ALA A 101 14.79 -16.01 0.18
CA ALA A 101 13.72 -16.76 0.83
C ALA A 101 12.44 -16.97 -0.03
N PHE A 102 12.46 -16.76 -1.36
CA PHE A 102 11.31 -17.01 -2.25
C PHE A 102 10.96 -18.50 -2.42
N THR A 103 11.96 -19.37 -2.34
CA THR A 103 11.82 -20.80 -2.61
C THR A 103 12.08 -21.60 -1.36
N ARG A 104 11.32 -22.67 -1.16
CA ARG A 104 11.71 -23.71 -0.22
C ARG A 104 12.82 -24.53 -0.87
N THR A 105 14.02 -24.51 -0.29
CA THR A 105 15.03 -25.52 -0.62
C THR A 105 14.46 -26.86 -0.17
N VAL A 106 14.25 -27.78 -1.11
CA VAL A 106 13.93 -29.19 -0.84
C VAL A 106 15.24 -29.95 -0.75
#